data_AF-B4CXY8-F1
#
_entry.id   AF-B4CXY8-F1
#
_cell.length_a   1.000
_cell.length_b   1.000
_cell.length_c   1.000
_cell.angle_alpha   90.00
_cell.angle_beta   90.00
_cell.angle_gamma   90.00
#
_symmetry.space_group_name_H-M   'P 1'
#
loop_
_entity.id
_entity.type
_entity.pdbx_description
1 polymer ?
#
loop_
_entity_poly.entity_id
_entity_poly.type
_entity_poly.pdbx_seq_one_letter_code
_entity_poly.pdbx_strand_id
1 'polypeptide(L)'
;MEITFQDGPEARAWLQHNRHASALAHHRFGSTANALAFVEQLYAAGAKRVFVPQDSIIDDEEEMELGGPYSDSVVIELPSPTVPPALDRLYRSEATVEGWNRGCDPLPVIRGCYLFLWWD
;
A
#
# COMPACT_ATOMS: atom_id res chain seq x y z
N MET A 1 -6.16 -8.29 16.89
CA MET A 1 -5.88 -8.93 15.59
C MET A 1 -4.45 -8.58 15.25
N GLU A 2 -3.57 -9.56 15.12
CA GLU A 2 -2.18 -9.32 14.71
C GLU A 2 -2.17 -9.20 13.19
N ILE A 3 -1.70 -8.08 12.65
CA ILE A 3 -1.56 -7.92 11.20
C ILE A 3 -0.38 -8.78 10.77
N THR A 4 -0.67 -9.81 9.97
CA THR A 4 0.33 -10.65 9.30
C THR A 4 0.25 -10.43 7.80
N PHE A 5 1.38 -10.44 7.13
CA PHE A 5 1.48 -10.34 5.68
C PHE A 5 2.65 -11.20 5.19
N GLN A 6 2.57 -11.63 3.94
CA GLN A 6 3.68 -12.26 3.22
C GLN A 6 4.41 -11.23 2.36
N ASP A 7 5.74 -11.33 2.32
CA ASP A 7 6.52 -10.48 1.42
C ASP A 7 6.13 -10.75 -0.04
N GLY A 8 6.20 -9.73 -0.88
CA GLY A 8 5.69 -9.79 -2.25
C GLY A 8 6.40 -8.83 -3.20
N PRO A 9 5.87 -8.63 -4.42
CA PRO A 9 6.52 -7.83 -5.44
C PRO A 9 6.60 -6.34 -5.04
N GLU A 10 7.68 -5.68 -5.44
CA GLU A 10 7.85 -4.24 -5.25
C GLU A 10 6.74 -3.48 -5.99
N ALA A 11 6.03 -2.60 -5.27
CA ALA A 11 4.76 -2.04 -5.70
C ALA A 11 4.88 -1.16 -6.96
N ARG A 12 5.95 -0.35 -7.07
CA ARG A 12 6.19 0.47 -8.26
C ARG A 12 6.36 -0.42 -9.48
N ALA A 13 7.25 -1.40 -9.43
CA ALA A 13 7.49 -2.33 -10.52
C ALA A 13 6.25 -3.16 -10.87
N TRP A 14 5.52 -3.63 -9.85
CA TRP A 14 4.29 -4.39 -10.03
C TRP A 14 3.23 -3.57 -10.79
N LEU A 15 2.94 -2.35 -10.35
CA LEU A 15 1.97 -1.45 -11.01
C LEU A 15 2.40 -1.05 -12.43
N GLN A 16 3.69 -0.86 -12.68
CA GLN A 16 4.20 -0.49 -14.01
C GLN A 16 4.05 -1.60 -15.06
N HIS A 17 4.08 -2.87 -14.63
CA HIS A 17 3.97 -4.01 -15.54
C HIS A 17 2.56 -4.61 -15.58
N ASN A 18 1.68 -4.20 -14.67
CA ASN A 18 0.30 -4.63 -14.63
C ASN A 18 -0.54 -3.90 -15.68
N ARG A 19 -1.31 -4.65 -16.49
CA ARG A 19 -2.17 -4.06 -17.53
C ARG A 19 -3.60 -3.83 -17.04
N HIS A 20 -3.92 -4.25 -15.81
CA HIS A 20 -5.17 -3.91 -15.17
C HIS A 20 -5.31 -2.39 -15.03
N ALA A 21 -6.46 -1.85 -15.41
CA ALA A 21 -6.67 -0.39 -15.44
C ALA A 21 -6.66 0.24 -14.05
N SER A 22 -6.98 -0.54 -13.01
CA SER A 22 -7.08 -0.12 -11.60
C SER A 22 -6.54 -1.20 -10.66
N ALA A 23 -5.27 -1.60 -10.84
CA ALA A 23 -4.64 -2.76 -10.20
C ALA A 23 -4.54 -2.70 -8.66
N LEU A 24 -4.68 -1.51 -8.07
CA LEU A 24 -4.56 -1.31 -6.63
C LEU A 24 -5.69 -0.42 -6.13
N ALA A 25 -6.45 -0.92 -5.15
CA ALA A 25 -7.50 -0.21 -4.42
C ALA A 25 -8.36 0.66 -5.34
N HIS A 26 -9.12 0.02 -6.23
CA HIS A 26 -9.88 0.70 -7.29
C HIS A 26 -10.74 1.83 -6.73
N HIS A 27 -11.44 1.60 -5.61
CA HIS A 27 -12.31 2.59 -4.98
C HIS A 27 -11.56 3.83 -4.49
N ARG A 28 -10.29 3.67 -4.10
CA ARG A 28 -9.43 4.75 -3.62
C ARG A 28 -8.75 5.53 -4.74
N PHE A 29 -8.17 4.83 -5.72
CA PHE A 29 -7.31 5.47 -6.73
C PHE A 29 -7.97 5.65 -8.09
N GLY A 30 -8.98 4.84 -8.41
CA GLY A 30 -9.69 4.83 -9.68
C GLY A 30 -8.86 4.41 -10.91
N SER A 31 -7.53 4.39 -10.82
CA SER A 31 -6.63 3.91 -11.88
C SER A 31 -5.25 3.50 -11.35
N THR A 32 -4.59 2.59 -12.06
CA THR A 32 -3.22 2.14 -11.81
C THR A 32 -2.21 3.29 -11.86
N ALA A 33 -2.44 4.28 -12.73
CA ALA A 33 -1.57 5.47 -12.81
C ALA A 33 -1.64 6.32 -11.54
N ASN A 34 -2.84 6.52 -10.98
CA ASN A 34 -3.01 7.25 -9.73
C ASN A 34 -2.44 6.48 -8.54
N ALA A 35 -2.64 5.16 -8.51
CA ALA A 35 -2.05 4.28 -7.51
C ALA A 35 -0.51 4.34 -7.54
N LEU A 36 0.08 4.28 -8.74
CA LEU A 36 1.53 4.42 -8.92
C LEU A 36 2.04 5.77 -8.42
N ALA A 37 1.34 6.86 -8.74
CA ALA A 37 1.70 8.19 -8.24
C ALA A 37 1.66 8.27 -6.70
N PHE A 38 0.74 7.56 -6.05
CA PHE A 38 0.72 7.45 -4.59
C PHE A 38 1.91 6.63 -4.05
N VAL A 39 2.25 5.50 -4.68
CA VAL A 39 3.45 4.72 -4.32
C VAL A 39 4.72 5.56 -4.43
N GLU A 40 4.84 6.41 -5.46
CA GLU A 40 5.96 7.36 -5.58
C GLU A 40 6.00 8.37 -4.43
N GLN A 41 4.84 8.83 -3.95
CA GLN A 41 4.77 9.73 -2.78
C GLN A 41 5.26 9.04 -1.51
N LEU A 42 4.95 7.74 -1.32
CA LEU A 42 5.45 6.97 -0.18
C LEU A 42 6.99 6.89 -0.20
N TYR A 43 7.59 6.62 -1.37
CA TYR A 43 9.04 6.64 -1.53
C TYR A 43 9.63 8.03 -1.26
N ALA A 44 9.05 9.08 -1.85
CA ALA A 44 9.49 10.46 -1.63
C ALA A 44 9.35 10.89 -0.17
N ALA A 45 8.40 10.32 0.56
CA ALA A 45 8.18 10.57 1.98
C ALA A 45 9.13 9.79 2.90
N GLY A 46 9.98 8.91 2.35
CA GLY A 46 11.04 8.22 3.07
C GLY A 46 10.80 6.73 3.32
N ALA A 47 9.87 6.09 2.60
CA ALA A 47 9.80 4.63 2.57
C ALA A 47 11.10 4.04 2.01
N LYS A 48 11.60 2.97 2.64
CA LYS A 48 12.75 2.19 2.14
C LYS A 48 12.32 1.30 0.98
N ARG A 49 11.17 0.64 1.13
CA ARG A 49 10.54 -0.22 0.13
C ARG A 49 9.04 -0.15 0.30
N VAL A 50 8.31 -0.24 -0.80
CA VAL A 50 6.85 -0.45 -0.81
C VAL A 50 6.59 -1.72 -1.61
N PHE A 51 5.83 -2.65 -1.08
CA PHE A 51 5.51 -3.90 -1.76
C PHE A 51 4.04 -4.26 -1.57
N VAL A 52 3.50 -4.99 -2.54
CA VAL A 52 2.16 -5.58 -2.45
C VAL A 52 2.31 -6.92 -1.72
N PRO A 53 1.62 -7.14 -0.58
CA PRO A 53 1.68 -8.42 0.11
C PRO A 53 1.27 -9.58 -0.80
N GLN A 54 2.02 -10.68 -0.78
CA GLN A 54 1.70 -11.82 -1.65
C GLN A 54 0.33 -12.44 -1.31
N ASP A 55 -0.07 -12.39 -0.05
CA ASP A 55 -1.33 -12.88 0.47
C ASP A 55 -2.51 -11.92 0.25
N SER A 56 -2.28 -10.74 -0.32
CA SER A 56 -3.33 -9.80 -0.74
C SER A 56 -3.50 -9.69 -2.25
N ILE A 57 -2.73 -10.45 -3.04
CA ILE A 57 -2.84 -10.45 -4.50
C ILE A 57 -3.98 -11.38 -4.92
N ILE A 58 -4.91 -10.86 -5.71
CA ILE A 58 -6.00 -11.58 -6.33
C ILE A 58 -5.64 -11.75 -7.82
N ASP A 59 -5.44 -12.98 -8.26
CA ASP A 59 -4.98 -13.33 -9.61
C ASP A 59 -5.85 -14.41 -10.27
N ASP A 60 -7.15 -14.39 -9.95
CA ASP A 60 -8.14 -15.27 -10.55
C ASP A 60 -8.43 -14.93 -12.03
N GLU A 61 -9.27 -15.75 -12.67
CA GLU A 61 -9.60 -15.60 -14.08
C GLU A 61 -10.26 -14.24 -14.37
N GLU A 62 -11.08 -13.72 -13.46
CA GLU A 62 -11.78 -12.45 -13.62
C GLU A 62 -10.79 -11.28 -13.66
N GLU A 63 -9.87 -11.21 -12.71
CA GLU A 63 -8.84 -10.16 -12.69
C GLU A 63 -7.88 -10.26 -13.89
N MET A 64 -7.52 -11.49 -14.28
CA MET A 64 -6.66 -11.71 -15.44
C MET A 64 -7.34 -11.28 -16.75
N GLU A 65 -8.66 -11.44 -16.89
CA GLU A 65 -9.44 -10.90 -18.02
C GLU A 65 -9.51 -9.36 -18.00
N LEU A 66 -9.50 -8.74 -16.82
CA LEU A 66 -9.44 -7.28 -16.63
C LEU A 66 -8.04 -6.70 -16.87
N GLY A 67 -7.04 -7.56 -17.11
CA GLY A 67 -5.71 -7.18 -17.58
C GLY A 67 -4.56 -7.54 -16.65
N GLY A 68 -4.83 -8.14 -15.49
CA GLY A 68 -3.80 -8.57 -14.56
C GLY A 68 -4.27 -8.59 -13.12
N PRO A 69 -3.41 -9.04 -12.20
CA PRO A 69 -3.80 -9.24 -10.82
C PRO A 69 -4.18 -7.93 -10.10
N TYR A 70 -4.97 -8.04 -9.05
CA TYR A 70 -5.47 -6.94 -8.25
C TYR A 70 -5.01 -7.03 -6.79
N SER A 71 -4.99 -5.91 -6.08
CA SER A 71 -4.82 -5.92 -4.62
C SER A 71 -5.44 -4.69 -3.96
N ASP A 72 -5.75 -4.81 -2.67
CA ASP A 72 -6.29 -3.73 -1.83
C ASP A 72 -5.30 -3.22 -0.79
N SER A 73 -4.05 -3.67 -0.83
CA SER A 73 -3.09 -3.28 0.21
C SER A 73 -1.67 -3.14 -0.27
N VAL A 74 -0.90 -2.38 0.52
CA VAL A 74 0.55 -2.28 0.41
C VAL A 74 1.17 -2.31 1.79
N VAL A 75 2.39 -2.85 1.85
CA VAL A 75 3.27 -2.76 3.01
C VAL A 75 4.39 -1.78 2.70
N ILE A 76 4.67 -0.93 3.68
CA ILE A 76 5.74 0.06 3.65
C ILE A 76 6.83 -0.39 4.60
N GLU A 77 8.01 -0.71 4.08
CA GLU A 77 9.21 -0.94 4.86
C GLU A 77 9.87 0.41 5.20
N LEU A 78 10.16 0.61 6.48
CA LEU A 78 10.79 1.80 6.99
C LEU A 78 12.33 1.67 6.94
N PRO A 79 13.07 2.77 6.70
CA PRO A 79 14.54 2.74 6.76
C PRO A 79 15.08 2.58 8.17
N SER A 80 14.28 2.92 9.19
CA SER A 80 14.56 2.72 10.61
C SER A 80 13.23 2.60 11.38
N PRO A 81 13.24 2.21 12.67
CA PRO A 81 12.01 2.16 13.48
C PRO A 81 11.30 3.52 13.65
N THR A 82 11.99 4.63 13.37
CA THR A 82 11.41 5.97 13.41
C THR A 82 10.75 6.28 12.07
N VAL A 83 9.43 6.50 12.08
CA VAL A 83 8.67 6.87 10.89
C VAL A 83 9.01 8.30 10.47
N PRO A 84 9.43 8.55 9.21
CA PRO A 84 9.62 9.90 8.70
C PRO A 84 8.34 10.76 8.84
N PRO A 85 8.42 12.05 9.21
CA PRO A 85 7.23 12.89 9.40
C PRO A 85 6.34 13.03 8.16
N ALA A 86 6.92 13.00 6.96
CA ALA A 86 6.14 13.02 5.72
C ALA A 86 5.34 11.74 5.53
N LEU A 87 5.93 10.59 5.87
CA LEU A 87 5.29 9.28 5.77
C LEU A 87 4.20 9.11 6.83
N ASP A 88 4.43 9.60 8.06
CA ASP A 88 3.40 9.65 9.11
C ASP A 88 2.18 10.45 8.65
N ARG A 89 2.39 11.63 8.05
CA ARG A 89 1.29 12.45 7.51
C ARG A 89 0.50 11.73 6.42
N LEU A 90 1.18 11.10 5.45
CA LEU A 90 0.51 10.34 4.40
C LEU A 90 -0.30 9.18 4.99
N TYR A 91 0.31 8.39 5.88
CA TYR A 91 -0.36 7.27 6.53
C TYR A 91 -1.61 7.71 7.29
N ARG A 92 -1.52 8.78 8.10
CA ARG A 92 -2.67 9.30 8.86
C ARG A 92 -3.75 9.88 7.96
N SER A 93 -3.37 10.50 6.85
CA SER A 93 -4.32 10.99 5.85
C SER A 93 -5.15 9.83 5.29
N GLU A 94 -4.51 8.75 4.87
CA GLU A 94 -5.21 7.55 4.37
C GLU A 94 -6.08 6.91 5.46
N ALA A 95 -5.55 6.75 6.68
CA ALA A 95 -6.34 6.24 7.79
C ALA A 95 -7.59 7.09 8.06
N THR A 96 -7.49 8.41 7.94
CA THR A 96 -8.64 9.33 8.12
C THR A 96 -9.67 9.17 7.01
N VAL A 97 -9.24 8.98 5.76
CA VAL A 97 -10.14 8.72 4.62
C VAL A 97 -10.96 7.45 4.85
N GLU A 98 -10.33 6.41 5.39
CA GLU A 98 -10.95 5.13 5.74
C GLU A 98 -11.76 5.16 7.05
N GLY A 99 -12.00 6.34 7.64
CA GLY A 99 -12.76 6.50 8.88
C GLY A 99 -12.00 6.14 10.16
N TRP A 100 -10.72 5.77 10.05
CA TRP A 100 -9.82 5.48 11.17
C TRP A 100 -9.08 6.74 11.62
N ASN A 101 -9.79 7.63 12.32
CA ASN A 101 -9.13 8.77 12.97
C ASN A 101 -8.37 8.31 14.23
N ARG A 102 -7.08 8.03 14.07
CA ARG A 102 -6.19 7.62 15.17
C ARG A 102 -5.67 8.79 16.01
N GLY A 103 -6.06 10.04 15.72
CA GLY A 103 -5.60 11.22 16.46
C GLY A 103 -4.07 11.24 16.65
N CYS A 104 -3.63 11.28 17.91
CA CYS A 104 -2.22 11.29 18.32
C CYS A 104 -1.66 9.89 18.64
N ASP A 105 -2.39 8.81 18.38
CA ASP A 105 -1.91 7.47 18.71
C ASP A 105 -0.64 7.13 17.93
N PRO A 106 0.29 6.36 18.54
CA PRO A 106 1.44 5.82 17.82
C PRO A 106 1.00 5.06 16.58
N LEU A 107 1.74 5.20 15.48
CA LEU A 107 1.50 4.41 14.29
C LEU A 107 1.66 2.91 14.59
N PRO A 108 0.85 2.04 13.96
CA PRO A 108 0.92 0.60 14.18
C PRO A 108 2.14 0.01 13.44
N VAL A 109 3.35 0.29 13.92
CA VAL A 109 4.58 -0.24 13.31
C VAL A 109 4.66 -1.74 13.59
N ILE A 110 4.46 -2.55 12.55
CA ILE A 110 4.50 -4.01 12.59
C ILE A 110 5.95 -4.47 12.55
N ARG A 111 6.32 -5.40 13.44
CA ARG A 111 7.67 -5.99 13.55
C ARG A 111 8.80 -4.95 13.62
N GLY A 112 8.51 -3.74 14.10
CA GLY A 112 9.49 -2.66 14.30
C GLY A 112 9.97 -1.94 13.04
N CYS A 113 9.49 -2.31 11.84
CA CYS A 113 9.95 -1.68 10.59
C CYS A 113 8.91 -1.63 9.48
N TYR A 114 7.65 -1.99 9.71
CA TYR A 114 6.62 -1.98 8.67
C TYR A 114 5.39 -1.16 9.04
N LEU A 115 4.82 -0.47 8.06
CA LEU A 115 3.46 0.06 8.12
C LEU A 115 2.60 -0.68 7.09
N PHE A 116 1.33 -0.88 7.40
CA PHE A 116 0.37 -1.56 6.54
C PHE A 116 -0.77 -0.60 6.18
N LEU A 117 -1.03 -0.43 4.88
CA LEU A 117 -2.17 0.31 4.35
C LEU A 117 -3.07 -0.68 3.61
N TRP A 118 -4.37 -0.59 3.87
CA TRP A 118 -5.42 -1.36 3.22
C TRP A 118 -6.63 -0.45 3.00
N TRP A 119 -7.32 -0.68 1.90
CA TRP A 119 -8.50 0.07 1.45
C TRP A 119 -9.61 -0.94 1.11
N ASP A 120 -10.88 -0.58 1.36
CA ASP A 120 -12.07 -1.40 1.03
C ASP A 120 -12.62 -1.07 -0.38
#